data_AF-A0A2V6BVU4-F1
#
_entry.id   AF-A0A2V6BVU4-F1
#
_cell.length_a   1.000
_cell.length_b   1.000
_cell.length_c   1.000
_cell.angle_alpha   90.00
_cell.angle_beta   90.00
_cell.angle_gamma   90.00
#
_symmetry.space_group_name_H-M   'P 1'
#
loop_
_entity.id
_entity.type
_entity.pdbx_description
1 polymer ?
#
loop_
_entity_poly.entity_id
_entity_poly.type
_entity_poly.pdbx_seq_one_letter_code
_entity_poly.pdbx_strand_id
1 'polypeptide(L)'
;NLTQLTIDTSWWTRYRDDSHNPDLDPNFTFPQAVPTLGVNQHTAIPRTDADTTDANFLQAIANTAAFHFPTIEQGGSSLYPALAQRATHTEVLRILISIGPTETMHFQTWSDVAGNAPPLTAVDPVTGVSVTFPDLEVEDELFDKALIMPEPCPFLDESLPICSIIRPTKTEGVAMATLQFLTDMGLFIGQSQAFFDLMTQLARDADHARHGRV
;
A
#
# COMPACT_ATOMS: atom_id res chain seq x y z
N ASN A 1 6.65 12.13 7.50
CA ASN A 1 6.80 11.42 8.79
C ASN A 1 7.14 9.97 8.49
N LEU A 2 8.10 9.35 9.20
CA LEU A 2 8.45 7.91 9.07
C LEU A 2 8.52 7.21 10.44
N THR A 3 8.14 7.90 11.51
CA THR A 3 8.32 7.43 12.89
C THR A 3 7.00 7.22 13.62
N GLN A 4 5.88 7.51 12.94
CA GLN A 4 4.52 7.39 13.48
C GLN A 4 3.57 6.88 12.39
N LEU A 5 3.75 5.64 11.95
CA LEU A 5 3.04 5.05 10.81
C LEU A 5 2.07 3.94 11.25
N THR A 6 0.86 3.94 10.70
CA THR A 6 -0.10 2.82 10.77
C THR A 6 -0.15 2.16 9.40
N ILE A 7 0.39 0.95 9.23
CA ILE A 7 0.64 0.39 7.89
C ILE A 7 -0.41 -0.66 7.54
N ASP A 8 -1.19 -0.40 6.48
CA ASP A 8 -2.10 -1.39 5.90
C ASP A 8 -1.31 -2.48 5.17
N THR A 9 -1.39 -3.71 5.69
CA THR A 9 -0.75 -4.91 5.11
C THR A 9 -1.77 -5.80 4.40
N SER A 10 -3.00 -5.32 4.18
CA SER A 10 -4.06 -6.07 3.50
C SER A 10 -3.74 -6.33 2.03
N TRP A 11 -2.82 -5.56 1.43
CA TRP A 11 -2.35 -5.81 0.07
C TRP A 11 -1.74 -7.21 -0.08
N TRP A 12 -1.11 -7.77 0.96
CA TRP A 12 -0.49 -9.10 0.90
C TRP A 12 -1.52 -10.18 0.59
N THR A 13 -2.63 -10.18 1.33
CA THR A 13 -3.72 -11.14 1.19
C THR A 13 -4.59 -10.81 0.00
N ARG A 14 -4.82 -9.51 -0.27
CA ARG A 14 -5.54 -9.05 -1.45
C ARG A 14 -4.95 -9.59 -2.73
N TYR A 15 -3.63 -9.52 -2.91
CA TYR A 15 -2.97 -9.99 -4.12
C TYR A 15 -2.89 -11.52 -4.25
N ARG A 16 -3.31 -12.27 -3.22
CA ARG A 16 -3.36 -13.73 -3.15
C ARG A 16 -4.78 -14.30 -3.11
N ASP A 17 -5.77 -13.43 -3.07
CA ASP A 17 -7.18 -13.81 -3.07
C ASP A 17 -7.64 -14.01 -4.52
N ASP A 18 -8.11 -15.22 -4.83
CA ASP A 18 -8.59 -15.63 -6.15
C ASP A 18 -10.10 -15.41 -6.34
N SER A 19 -10.78 -14.99 -5.27
CA SER A 19 -12.24 -14.98 -5.15
C SER A 19 -12.79 -13.55 -5.06
N HIS A 20 -12.00 -12.58 -4.62
CA HIS A 20 -12.45 -11.20 -4.41
C HIS A 20 -11.61 -10.15 -5.16
N ASN A 21 -12.27 -9.08 -5.57
CA ASN A 21 -11.65 -7.89 -6.17
C ASN A 21 -12.26 -6.63 -5.55
N PRO A 22 -11.48 -5.67 -5.02
CA PRO A 22 -12.03 -4.43 -4.46
C PRO A 22 -12.97 -3.65 -5.40
N ASP A 23 -12.81 -3.79 -6.72
CA ASP A 23 -13.71 -3.18 -7.70
C ASP A 23 -15.09 -3.86 -7.73
N LEU A 24 -15.18 -5.17 -7.48
CA LEU A 24 -16.44 -5.93 -7.52
C LEU A 24 -17.02 -6.15 -6.11
N ASP A 25 -16.15 -6.22 -5.11
CA ASP A 25 -16.42 -6.52 -3.71
C ASP A 25 -16.02 -5.37 -2.77
N PRO A 26 -16.59 -4.16 -2.91
CA PRO A 26 -16.13 -2.97 -2.18
C PRO A 26 -16.34 -3.05 -0.65
N ASN A 27 -17.13 -4.01 -0.17
CA ASN A 27 -17.39 -4.25 1.24
C ASN A 27 -16.56 -5.42 1.82
N PHE A 28 -15.81 -6.14 0.96
CA PHE A 28 -14.94 -7.22 1.43
C PHE A 28 -13.71 -6.62 2.12
N THR A 29 -13.39 -7.13 3.30
CA THR A 29 -12.23 -6.70 4.07
C THR A 29 -11.15 -7.77 3.96
N PHE A 30 -10.09 -7.45 3.22
CA PHE A 30 -8.92 -8.31 3.10
C PHE A 30 -8.17 -8.38 4.45
N PRO A 31 -7.79 -9.59 4.92
CA PRO A 31 -7.07 -9.73 6.18
C PRO A 31 -5.70 -9.05 6.16
N GLN A 32 -5.27 -8.51 7.29
CA GLN A 32 -3.92 -7.97 7.46
C GLN A 32 -2.91 -9.12 7.56
N ALA A 33 -1.83 -9.08 6.76
CA ALA A 33 -0.71 -10.01 6.94
C ALA A 33 0.03 -9.77 8.26
N VAL A 34 0.11 -8.52 8.72
CA VAL A 34 0.66 -8.15 10.03
C VAL A 34 -0.37 -7.34 10.80
N PRO A 35 -1.33 -7.98 11.50
CA PRO A 35 -2.44 -7.28 12.14
C PRO A 35 -2.03 -6.19 13.14
N THR A 36 -0.93 -6.41 13.86
CA THR A 36 -0.41 -5.44 14.85
C THR A 36 0.21 -4.20 14.20
N LEU A 37 0.62 -4.28 12.93
CA LEU A 37 1.20 -3.17 12.17
C LEU A 37 0.14 -2.24 11.58
N GLY A 38 -1.05 -2.79 11.30
CA GLY A 38 -2.23 -2.05 10.84
C GLY A 38 -2.98 -1.28 11.93
N VAL A 39 -2.47 -1.28 13.16
CA VAL A 39 -3.01 -0.53 14.30
C VAL A 39 -1.89 0.15 15.07
N ASN A 40 -2.20 1.22 15.82
CA ASN A 40 -1.21 2.06 16.49
C ASN A 40 -0.18 2.68 15.52
N GLN A 41 0.81 3.38 16.07
CA GLN A 41 1.84 4.06 15.28
C GLN A 41 3.20 3.41 15.52
N HIS A 42 3.88 3.08 14.44
CA HIS A 42 5.17 2.39 14.41
C HIS A 42 6.24 3.24 13.74
N THR A 43 7.50 2.95 14.06
CA THR A 43 8.65 3.64 13.45
C THR A 43 9.30 2.77 12.39
N ALA A 44 9.41 3.29 11.16
CA ALA A 44 10.08 2.63 10.03
C ALA A 44 11.55 3.04 9.89
N ILE A 45 12.01 3.99 10.71
CA ILE A 45 13.42 4.40 10.80
C ILE A 45 13.84 4.55 12.27
N PRO A 46 15.13 4.41 12.62
CA PRO A 46 15.63 4.82 13.93
C PRO A 46 15.38 6.32 14.15
N ARG A 47 14.85 6.68 15.33
CA ARG A 47 14.66 8.09 15.72
C ARG A 47 15.97 8.71 16.18
N THR A 48 16.80 7.89 16.84
CA THR A 48 18.15 8.21 17.31
C THR A 48 18.99 6.93 17.37
N ASP A 49 20.29 7.04 17.61
CA ASP A 49 21.19 5.89 17.80
C ASP A 49 20.76 4.97 18.96
N ALA A 50 19.94 5.44 19.91
CA ALA A 50 19.42 4.59 20.97
C ALA A 50 18.55 3.44 20.43
N ASP A 51 17.84 3.67 19.32
CA ASP A 51 16.98 2.66 18.70
C ASP A 51 17.80 1.52 18.02
N THR A 52 19.11 1.68 17.86
CA THR A 52 19.99 0.64 17.29
C THR A 52 20.64 -0.25 18.35
N THR A 53 20.34 -0.03 19.63
CA THR A 53 20.99 -0.73 20.75
C THR A 53 20.34 -2.06 21.11
N ASP A 54 19.04 -2.21 20.82
CA ASP A 54 18.29 -3.47 20.94
C ASP A 54 18.13 -4.10 19.54
N ALA A 55 18.71 -5.28 19.34
CA ALA A 55 18.67 -5.97 18.05
C ALA A 55 17.25 -6.38 17.63
N ASN A 56 16.37 -6.73 18.58
CA ASN A 56 14.99 -7.10 18.27
C ASN A 56 14.18 -5.88 17.88
N PHE A 57 14.33 -4.76 18.59
CA PHE A 57 13.64 -3.54 18.22
C PHE A 57 14.16 -2.97 16.90
N LEU A 58 15.47 -2.98 16.67
CA LEU A 58 16.05 -2.58 15.38
C LEU A 58 15.51 -3.45 14.23
N GLN A 59 15.37 -4.76 14.43
CA GLN A 59 14.74 -5.64 13.45
C GLN A 59 13.26 -5.32 13.24
N ALA A 60 12.52 -4.95 14.30
CA ALA A 60 11.13 -4.50 14.19
C ALA A 60 11.00 -3.23 13.33
N ILE A 61 11.95 -2.29 13.46
CA ILE A 61 12.04 -1.09 12.60
C ILE A 61 12.30 -1.50 11.15
N ALA A 62 13.26 -2.39 10.91
CA ALA A 62 13.57 -2.88 9.57
C ALA A 62 12.38 -3.59 8.92
N ASN A 63 11.67 -4.44 9.68
CA ASN A 63 10.46 -5.10 9.21
C ASN A 63 9.34 -4.09 8.94
N THR A 64 9.15 -3.10 9.82
CA THR A 64 8.17 -2.02 9.61
C THR A 64 8.46 -1.29 8.29
N ALA A 65 9.73 -0.98 8.01
CA ALA A 65 10.13 -0.40 6.73
C ALA A 65 9.81 -1.34 5.56
N ALA A 66 10.16 -2.63 5.67
CA ALA A 66 9.91 -3.64 4.65
C ALA A 66 8.41 -3.75 4.27
N PHE A 67 7.49 -3.56 5.22
CA PHE A 67 6.05 -3.52 4.93
C PHE A 67 5.54 -2.14 4.52
N HIS A 68 6.19 -1.05 4.93
CA HIS A 68 5.81 0.31 4.53
C HIS A 68 6.02 0.56 3.02
N PHE A 69 7.18 0.18 2.47
CA PHE A 69 7.47 0.37 1.04
C PHE A 69 6.39 -0.22 0.11
N PRO A 70 6.08 -1.53 0.16
CA PRO A 70 5.09 -2.12 -0.76
C PRO A 70 3.69 -1.53 -0.55
N THR A 71 3.37 -1.04 0.65
CA THR A 71 2.10 -0.35 0.92
C THR A 71 1.96 0.95 0.11
N ILE A 72 3.06 1.70 -0.08
CA ILE A 72 3.09 2.89 -0.93
C ILE A 72 3.09 2.49 -2.42
N GLU A 73 3.96 1.55 -2.80
CA GLU A 73 4.15 1.15 -4.22
C GLU A 73 2.90 0.46 -4.81
N GLN A 74 2.15 -0.31 -4.02
CA GLN A 74 0.86 -0.86 -4.47
C GLN A 74 -0.17 0.25 -4.70
N GLY A 75 -0.11 1.30 -3.87
CA GLY A 75 -0.95 2.49 -4.02
C GLY A 75 -0.65 3.21 -5.33
N GLY A 76 0.63 3.41 -5.63
CA GLY A 76 1.10 3.93 -6.91
C GLY A 76 0.66 3.05 -8.09
N SER A 77 0.87 1.73 -7.97
CA SER A 77 0.50 0.76 -8.99
C SER A 77 -0.97 0.87 -9.41
N SER A 78 -1.88 1.16 -8.47
CA SER A 78 -3.31 1.38 -8.76
C SER A 78 -3.63 2.81 -9.19
N LEU A 79 -3.03 3.82 -8.54
CA LEU A 79 -3.33 5.24 -8.76
C LEU A 79 -2.96 5.70 -10.17
N TYR A 80 -1.76 5.36 -10.65
CA TYR A 80 -1.27 5.80 -11.97
C TYR A 80 -2.18 5.34 -13.13
N PRO A 81 -2.52 4.04 -13.28
CA PRO A 81 -3.44 3.61 -14.33
C PRO A 81 -4.86 4.12 -14.12
N ALA A 82 -5.32 4.29 -12.87
CA ALA A 82 -6.62 4.90 -12.60
C ALA A 82 -6.68 6.37 -13.09
N LEU A 83 -5.67 7.18 -12.76
CA LEU A 83 -5.56 8.56 -13.23
C LEU A 83 -5.29 8.65 -14.73
N ALA A 84 -4.59 7.68 -15.34
CA ALA A 84 -4.37 7.65 -16.79
C ALA A 84 -5.70 7.60 -17.56
N GLN A 85 -6.69 6.87 -17.04
CA GLN A 85 -8.06 6.83 -17.55
C GLN A 85 -8.83 8.15 -17.34
N ARG A 86 -8.32 9.09 -16.52
CA ARG A 86 -8.92 10.40 -16.27
C ARG A 86 -8.20 11.54 -16.99
N ALA A 87 -6.91 11.35 -17.32
CA ALA A 87 -6.06 12.37 -17.90
C ALA A 87 -6.59 12.88 -19.24
N THR A 88 -6.69 14.21 -19.36
CA THR A 88 -7.14 14.88 -20.59
C THR A 88 -5.96 15.22 -21.52
N HIS A 89 -4.84 15.67 -20.96
CA HIS A 89 -3.66 16.09 -21.74
C HIS A 89 -2.73 14.91 -22.03
N THR A 90 -2.24 14.81 -23.27
CA THR A 90 -1.37 13.71 -23.71
C THR A 90 -0.04 13.68 -22.97
N GLU A 91 0.50 14.83 -22.58
CA GLU A 91 1.73 14.90 -21.77
C GLU A 91 1.50 14.35 -20.36
N VAL A 92 0.35 14.64 -19.75
CA VAL A 92 -0.01 14.08 -18.43
C VAL A 92 -0.23 12.58 -18.54
N LEU A 93 -0.93 12.12 -19.58
CA LEU A 93 -1.08 10.70 -19.86
C LEU A 93 0.29 10.02 -20.01
N ARG A 94 1.22 10.63 -20.76
CA ARG A 94 2.59 10.12 -20.94
C ARG A 94 3.32 9.99 -19.62
N ILE A 95 3.19 10.96 -18.71
CA ILE A 95 3.76 10.91 -17.36
C ILE A 95 3.18 9.70 -16.61
N LEU A 96 1.86 9.58 -16.55
CA LEU A 96 1.19 8.55 -15.76
C LEU A 96 1.52 7.13 -16.25
N ILE A 97 1.51 6.90 -17.56
CA ILE A 97 1.82 5.57 -18.14
C ILE A 97 3.31 5.24 -18.15
N SER A 98 4.19 6.22 -17.91
CA SER A 98 5.64 5.98 -17.81
C SER A 98 6.07 5.72 -16.37
N ILE A 99 5.47 6.42 -15.39
CA ILE A 99 5.78 6.22 -13.98
C ILE A 99 5.08 4.98 -13.42
N GLY A 100 3.80 4.78 -13.74
CA GLY A 100 3.00 3.67 -13.19
C GLY A 100 3.68 2.29 -13.28
N PRO A 101 4.22 1.87 -14.44
CA PRO A 101 4.94 0.60 -14.54
C PRO A 101 6.18 0.50 -13.65
N THR A 102 6.83 1.63 -13.34
CA THR A 102 7.99 1.65 -12.42
C THR A 102 7.57 1.33 -11.00
N GLU A 103 6.47 1.91 -10.53
CA GLU A 103 5.88 1.62 -9.22
C GLU A 103 5.42 0.15 -9.12
N THR A 104 4.95 -0.43 -10.23
CA THR A 104 4.61 -1.87 -10.26
C THR A 104 5.85 -2.76 -10.09
N MET A 105 6.98 -2.41 -10.74
CA MET A 105 8.24 -3.14 -10.54
C MET A 105 8.78 -2.98 -9.11
N HIS A 106 8.66 -1.78 -8.54
CA HIS A 106 9.02 -1.54 -7.15
C HIS A 106 8.13 -2.35 -6.19
N PHE A 107 6.82 -2.36 -6.40
CA PHE A 107 5.89 -3.13 -5.57
C PHE A 107 6.26 -4.60 -5.55
N GLN A 108 6.55 -5.21 -6.71
CA GLN A 108 6.96 -6.62 -6.77
C GLN A 108 8.26 -6.87 -5.99
N THR A 109 9.26 -6.00 -6.16
CA THR A 109 10.54 -6.10 -5.45
C THR A 109 10.34 -6.01 -3.93
N TRP A 110 9.57 -5.03 -3.48
CA TRP A 110 9.34 -4.81 -2.06
C TRP A 110 8.37 -5.82 -1.44
N SER A 111 7.44 -6.38 -2.22
CA SER A 111 6.58 -7.49 -1.80
C SER A 111 7.42 -8.72 -1.44
N ASP A 112 8.41 -9.07 -2.27
CA ASP A 112 9.35 -10.17 -1.98
C ASP A 112 10.17 -9.91 -0.70
N VAL A 113 10.66 -8.67 -0.54
CA VAL A 113 11.40 -8.27 0.66
C VAL A 113 10.53 -8.37 1.92
N ALA A 114 9.27 -7.92 1.84
CA ALA A 114 8.32 -8.01 2.96
C ALA A 114 7.98 -9.46 3.34
N GLY A 115 7.82 -10.33 2.35
CA GLY A 115 7.59 -11.77 2.56
C GLY A 115 8.73 -12.45 3.31
N ASN A 116 9.96 -11.96 3.13
CA ASN A 116 11.16 -12.48 3.79
C ASN A 116 11.50 -11.81 5.13
N ALA A 117 10.64 -10.93 5.64
CA ALA A 117 10.83 -10.32 6.96
C ALA A 117 10.78 -11.40 8.06
N PRO A 118 11.78 -11.50 8.95
CA PRO A 118 11.79 -12.53 9.98
C PRO A 118 10.67 -12.34 10.99
N PRO A 119 10.04 -13.42 11.48
CA PRO A 119 9.04 -13.32 12.53
C PRO A 119 9.68 -12.82 13.83
N LEU A 120 9.05 -11.85 14.48
CA LEU A 120 9.50 -11.32 15.77
C LEU A 120 8.37 -10.61 16.51
N THR A 121 8.51 -10.48 17.82
CA THR A 121 7.73 -9.54 18.62
C THR A 121 8.67 -8.59 19.35
N ALA A 122 8.40 -7.30 19.27
CA ALA A 122 9.17 -6.26 19.94
C ALA A 122 8.24 -5.19 20.52
N VAL A 123 8.71 -4.52 21.56
CA VAL A 123 8.05 -3.36 22.17
C VAL A 123 8.93 -2.15 21.94
N ASP A 124 8.35 -1.09 21.41
CA ASP A 124 9.03 0.19 21.26
C ASP A 124 9.36 0.76 22.66
N PRO A 125 10.65 0.96 23.00
CA PRO A 125 11.05 1.43 24.32
C PRO A 125 10.62 2.88 24.62
N VAL A 126 10.26 3.66 23.59
CA VAL A 126 9.84 5.06 23.74
C VAL A 126 8.32 5.17 23.86
N THR A 127 7.57 4.45 23.03
CA THR A 127 6.10 4.57 22.97
C THR A 127 5.36 3.49 23.76
N GLY A 128 6.03 2.37 24.07
CA GLY A 128 5.42 1.19 24.68
C GLY A 128 4.53 0.38 23.72
N VAL A 129 4.46 0.74 22.44
CA VAL A 129 3.68 0.02 21.43
C VAL A 129 4.36 -1.32 21.12
N SER A 130 3.59 -2.40 21.13
CA SER A 130 4.04 -3.74 20.74
C SER A 130 3.71 -3.99 19.27
N VAL A 131 4.65 -4.60 18.55
CA VAL A 131 4.45 -5.08 17.18
C VAL A 131 4.90 -6.54 17.08
N THR A 132 4.11 -7.34 16.38
CA THR A 132 4.34 -8.76 16.15
C THR A 132 4.25 -9.05 14.66
N PHE A 133 5.39 -9.42 14.07
CA PHE A 133 5.51 -9.93 12.71
C PHE A 133 5.35 -11.46 12.76
N PRO A 134 4.30 -12.03 12.13
CA PRO A 134 4.14 -13.47 12.04
C PRO A 134 5.14 -14.08 11.08
N ASP A 135 5.26 -15.41 11.12
CA ASP A 135 5.92 -16.14 10.04
C ASP A 135 4.97 -16.19 8.85
N LEU A 136 5.41 -15.68 7.70
CA LEU A 136 4.64 -15.71 6.46
C LEU A 136 4.92 -16.98 5.65
N GLU A 137 5.83 -17.85 6.10
CA GLU A 137 5.91 -19.21 5.60
C GLU A 137 4.72 -20.02 6.13
N VAL A 138 3.80 -20.38 5.24
CA VAL A 138 2.61 -21.15 5.59
C VAL A 138 2.40 -22.32 4.63
N GLU A 139 1.79 -23.40 5.12
CA GLU A 139 1.43 -24.57 4.30
C GLU A 139 0.15 -24.29 3.48
N ASP A 140 0.15 -23.21 2.70
CA ASP A 140 -0.93 -22.82 1.80
C ASP A 140 -0.32 -22.26 0.50
N GLU A 141 -0.64 -22.88 -0.63
CA GLU A 141 -0.08 -22.52 -1.94
C GLU A 141 -0.38 -21.07 -2.31
N LEU A 142 -1.58 -20.55 -2.00
CA LEU A 142 -1.94 -19.16 -2.29
C LEU A 142 -1.13 -18.18 -1.46
N PHE A 143 -0.68 -18.60 -0.28
CA PHE A 143 0.07 -17.75 0.65
C PHE A 143 1.56 -18.04 0.68
N ASP A 144 2.08 -18.82 -0.29
CA ASP A 144 3.52 -18.96 -0.47
C ASP A 144 4.14 -17.56 -0.70
N LYS A 145 5.09 -17.22 0.18
CA LYS A 145 5.75 -15.92 0.19
C LYS A 145 6.68 -15.72 -1.02
N ALA A 146 7.06 -16.80 -1.71
CA ALA A 146 7.83 -16.75 -2.96
C ALA A 146 6.97 -16.36 -4.18
N LEU A 147 5.63 -16.39 -4.06
CA LEU A 147 4.73 -15.92 -5.11
C LEU A 147 4.65 -14.39 -5.09
N ILE A 148 5.35 -13.77 -6.04
CA ILE A 148 5.43 -12.31 -6.19
C ILE A 148 4.50 -11.75 -7.28
N MET A 149 3.87 -12.63 -8.06
CA MET A 149 2.92 -12.26 -9.09
C MET A 149 1.51 -12.25 -8.48
N PRO A 150 0.62 -11.30 -8.88
CA PRO A 150 -0.77 -11.31 -8.44
C PRO A 150 -1.48 -12.62 -8.83
N GLU A 151 -2.14 -13.25 -7.87
CA GLU A 151 -3.07 -14.34 -8.15
C GLU A 151 -4.23 -13.84 -9.03
N PRO A 152 -4.71 -14.64 -9.98
CA PRO A 152 -5.87 -14.29 -10.78
C PRO A 152 -7.11 -14.09 -9.90
N CYS A 153 -7.91 -13.06 -10.17
CA CYS A 153 -9.17 -12.81 -9.47
C CYS A 153 -10.30 -12.43 -10.44
N PRO A 154 -11.57 -12.37 -10.00
CA PRO A 154 -12.66 -11.81 -10.81
C PRO A 154 -12.31 -10.40 -11.30
N PHE A 155 -12.62 -10.08 -12.55
CA PHE A 155 -12.33 -8.77 -13.14
C PHE A 155 -13.42 -8.34 -14.12
N LEU A 156 -13.86 -7.09 -14.00
CA LEU A 156 -14.93 -6.44 -14.76
C LEU A 156 -16.33 -7.06 -14.57
N ASP A 157 -16.45 -8.38 -14.64
CA ASP A 157 -17.68 -9.15 -14.51
C ASP A 157 -17.36 -10.57 -14.02
N GLU A 158 -18.08 -11.08 -13.03
CA GLU A 158 -17.87 -12.42 -12.44
C GLU A 158 -18.14 -13.57 -13.42
N SER A 159 -18.84 -13.32 -14.52
CA SER A 159 -19.06 -14.32 -15.58
C SER A 159 -17.84 -14.55 -16.47
N LEU A 160 -16.82 -13.67 -16.39
CA LEU A 160 -15.57 -13.81 -17.13
C LEU A 160 -14.58 -14.68 -16.34
N PRO A 161 -13.65 -15.38 -17.02
CA PRO A 161 -12.55 -16.06 -16.34
C PRO A 161 -11.70 -15.09 -15.52
N ILE A 162 -11.24 -15.56 -14.37
CA ILE A 162 -10.32 -14.80 -13.50
C ILE A 162 -9.02 -14.45 -14.24
N CYS A 163 -8.42 -13.30 -13.89
CA CYS A 163 -7.16 -12.85 -14.49
C CYS A 163 -6.28 -12.10 -13.50
N SER A 164 -4.97 -12.14 -13.74
CA SER A 164 -3.97 -11.45 -12.92
C SER A 164 -3.93 -9.97 -13.29
N ILE A 165 -4.25 -9.10 -12.33
CA ILE A 165 -4.40 -7.67 -12.52
C ILE A 165 -3.79 -6.87 -11.36
N ILE A 166 -3.53 -5.59 -11.62
CA ILE A 166 -3.46 -4.58 -10.55
C ILE A 166 -4.89 -4.30 -10.07
N ARG A 167 -5.09 -4.20 -8.76
CA ARG A 167 -6.40 -4.02 -8.14
C ARG A 167 -6.32 -3.07 -6.92
N PRO A 168 -7.19 -2.05 -6.82
CA PRO A 168 -8.31 -1.72 -7.72
C PRO A 168 -7.91 -1.02 -9.03
N THR A 169 -8.85 -0.94 -9.97
CA THR A 169 -8.73 -0.22 -11.26
C THR A 169 -9.78 0.88 -11.47
N LYS A 170 -10.85 0.91 -10.65
CA LYS A 170 -11.88 1.95 -10.71
C LYS A 170 -11.30 3.32 -10.39
N THR A 171 -11.87 4.34 -11.03
CA THR A 171 -11.28 5.68 -11.10
C THR A 171 -12.01 6.72 -10.24
N GLU A 172 -13.25 6.44 -9.83
CA GLU A 172 -14.07 7.39 -9.11
C GLU A 172 -13.52 7.64 -7.70
N GLY A 173 -13.15 8.90 -7.42
CA GLY A 173 -12.64 9.30 -6.11
C GLY A 173 -11.25 8.79 -5.77
N VAL A 174 -10.50 8.24 -6.73
CA VAL A 174 -9.22 7.58 -6.47
C VAL A 174 -8.18 8.54 -5.88
N ALA A 175 -8.11 9.79 -6.35
CA ALA A 175 -7.14 10.75 -5.85
C ALA A 175 -7.47 11.19 -4.41
N MET A 176 -8.74 11.45 -4.11
CA MET A 176 -9.19 11.75 -2.76
C MET A 176 -8.98 10.56 -1.81
N ALA A 177 -9.26 9.34 -2.27
CA ALA A 177 -9.03 8.13 -1.50
C ALA A 177 -7.54 7.92 -1.19
N THR A 178 -6.65 8.18 -2.14
CA THR A 178 -5.20 8.15 -1.89
C THR A 178 -4.77 9.20 -0.87
N LEU A 179 -5.25 10.44 -0.97
CA LEU A 179 -4.92 11.47 0.02
C LEU A 179 -5.39 11.08 1.42
N GLN A 180 -6.60 10.55 1.54
CA GLN A 180 -7.15 10.05 2.79
C GLN A 180 -6.28 8.91 3.35
N PHE A 181 -5.96 7.92 2.53
CA PHE A 181 -5.13 6.78 2.91
C PHE A 181 -3.75 7.19 3.45
N LEU A 182 -3.03 8.07 2.73
CA LEU A 182 -1.71 8.55 3.17
C LEU A 182 -1.79 9.39 4.44
N THR A 183 -2.91 10.11 4.63
CA THR A 183 -3.17 10.89 5.85
C THR A 183 -3.43 9.96 7.04
N ASP A 184 -4.29 8.95 6.88
CA ASP A 184 -4.66 8.00 7.93
C ASP A 184 -3.49 7.09 8.35
N MET A 185 -2.61 6.74 7.41
CA MET A 185 -1.35 6.07 7.69
C MET A 185 -0.42 6.92 8.56
N GLY A 186 -0.65 8.24 8.64
CA GLY A 186 0.16 9.18 9.40
C GLY A 186 1.32 9.78 8.60
N LEU A 187 1.43 9.53 7.30
CA LEU A 187 2.56 9.99 6.47
C LEU A 187 2.74 11.51 6.51
N PHE A 188 1.62 12.24 6.62
CA PHE A 188 1.56 13.70 6.67
C PHE A 188 1.47 14.30 8.08
N ILE A 189 1.67 13.51 9.14
CA ILE A 189 1.79 14.05 10.51
C ILE A 189 2.87 15.14 10.54
N GLY A 190 2.51 16.29 11.12
CA GLY A 190 3.36 17.48 11.21
C GLY A 190 3.25 18.46 10.03
N GLN A 191 2.47 18.15 8.99
CA GLN A 191 2.20 19.09 7.90
C GLN A 191 1.20 20.18 8.31
N SER A 192 1.26 21.33 7.63
CA SER A 192 0.41 22.49 7.91
C SER A 192 -1.00 22.34 7.33
N GLN A 193 -1.97 23.12 7.81
CA GLN A 193 -3.31 23.17 7.21
C GLN A 193 -3.25 23.57 5.73
N ALA A 194 -2.39 24.52 5.36
CA ALA A 194 -2.22 24.96 3.97
C ALA A 194 -1.76 23.83 3.04
N PHE A 195 -0.97 22.87 3.55
CA PHE A 195 -0.61 21.66 2.81
C PHE A 195 -1.84 20.81 2.52
N PHE A 196 -2.68 20.54 3.52
CA PHE A 196 -3.89 19.75 3.34
C PHE A 196 -4.92 20.45 2.45
N ASP A 197 -5.03 21.78 2.52
CA ASP A 197 -5.91 22.54 1.64
C ASP A 197 -5.47 22.40 0.18
N LEU A 198 -4.16 22.54 -0.10
CA LEU A 198 -3.60 22.37 -1.44
C LEU A 198 -3.78 20.93 -1.95
N MET A 199 -3.39 19.93 -1.15
CA MET A 199 -3.49 18.52 -1.55
C MET A 199 -4.94 18.12 -1.82
N THR A 200 -5.88 18.58 -0.97
CA THR A 200 -7.31 18.36 -1.17
C THR A 200 -7.80 18.98 -2.47
N GLN A 201 -7.35 20.19 -2.80
CA GLN A 201 -7.70 20.83 -4.07
C GLN A 201 -7.17 20.02 -5.27
N LEU A 202 -5.89 19.64 -5.24
CA LEU A 202 -5.28 18.83 -6.31
C LEU A 202 -5.99 17.49 -6.51
N ALA A 203 -6.32 16.80 -5.42
CA ALA A 203 -7.02 15.53 -5.47
C ALA A 203 -8.43 15.68 -6.07
N ARG A 204 -9.19 16.72 -5.68
CA ARG A 204 -10.50 17.02 -6.28
C ARG A 204 -10.39 17.32 -7.78
N ASP A 205 -9.40 18.11 -8.18
CA ASP A 205 -9.20 18.46 -9.59
C ASP A 205 -8.83 17.21 -10.42
N ALA A 206 -7.98 16.32 -9.88
CA ALA A 206 -7.65 15.04 -10.49
C ALA A 206 -8.86 14.11 -10.62
N ASP A 207 -9.69 14.01 -9.58
CA ASP A 207 -10.91 13.20 -9.60
C ASP A 207 -11.97 13.79 -10.55
N HIS A 208 -11.99 15.12 -10.76
CA HIS A 208 -12.90 15.77 -11.70
C HIS A 208 -12.43 15.75 -13.16
N ALA A 209 -11.13 15.51 -13.42
CA ALA A 209 -10.59 15.42 -14.78
C ALA A 209 -11.34 14.38 -15.61
N ARG A 210 -11.58 14.64 -16.90
CA ARG A 210 -12.27 13.68 -17.77
C ARG A 210 -11.45 13.42 -19.01
N HIS A 211 -11.21 12.15 -19.29
CA HIS A 211 -10.52 11.76 -20.50
C HIS A 211 -11.30 12.20 -21.75
N GLY A 212 -10.58 12.72 -22.74
CA GLY A 212 -11.14 13.03 -24.06
C GLY A 212 -12.13 14.20 -24.15
N ARG A 213 -12.30 15.03 -23.11
CA ARG A 213 -13.08 16.28 -23.23
C ARG A 213 -12.15 17.49 -23.27
N VAL A 214 -12.13 18.16 -24.42
CA VAL A 214 -11.65 19.54 -24.60
C VAL A 214 -12.78 20.49 -24.25
#